data_AF-A0A9X8VCT8-F1
#
_entry.id   AF-A0A9X8VCT8-F1
#
_cell.length_a   1.000
_cell.length_b   1.000
_cell.length_c   1.000
_cell.angle_alpha   90.00
_cell.angle_beta   90.00
_cell.angle_gamma   90.00
#
_symmetry.space_group_name_H-M   'P 1'
#
loop_
_entity.id
_entity.type
_entity.pdbx_description
1 polymer ?
#
loop_
_entity_poly.entity_id
_entity_poly.type
_entity_poly.pdbx_seq_one_letter_code
_entity_poly.pdbx_strand_id
1 'polypeptide(L)' 'RLSFTITDRGDRRTLDVRAWWHPAGFSGLLYWFAMMPAHLFIFRGMAKRIATLAENLDRQQR' A
#
# COMPACT_ATOMS: atom_id res chain seq x y z
N ARG A 1 -5.18 -5.28 10.68
CA ARG A 1 -5.58 -3.85 10.76
C ARG A 1 -4.87 -3.07 9.65
N LEU A 2 -5.60 -2.35 8.81
CA LEU A 2 -5.04 -1.49 7.76
C LEU A 2 -5.12 -0.03 8.21
N SER A 3 -4.01 0.70 8.13
CA SER A 3 -3.93 2.12 8.46
C SER A 3 -3.33 2.88 7.29
N PHE A 4 -3.95 4.02 6.98
CA PHE A 4 -3.52 4.93 5.93
C PHE A 4 -3.17 6.27 6.58
N THR A 5 -2.04 6.85 6.22
CA THR A 5 -1.63 8.18 6.69
C THR A 5 -1.12 8.98 5.51
N ILE A 6 -1.62 10.21 5.37
CA ILE A 6 -1.20 11.12 4.31
C ILE A 6 -0.46 12.29 4.96
N THR A 7 0.76 12.55 4.50
CA THR A 7 1.55 13.70 4.94
C THR A 7 1.83 14.59 3.74
N ASP A 8 1.33 15.83 3.80
CA ASP A 8 1.61 16.84 2.79
C ASP A 8 2.99 17.47 3.08
N ARG A 9 3.88 17.49 2.08
CA ARG A 9 5.22 18.11 2.12
C ARG A 9 5.30 19.34 1.20
N GLY A 10 4.16 19.93 0.84
CA GLY A 10 4.05 21.10 -0.03
C GLY A 10 4.07 20.69 -1.51
N ASP A 11 5.25 20.31 -2.01
CA ASP A 11 5.45 19.94 -3.42
C ASP A 11 5.05 18.49 -3.73
N ARG A 12 4.89 17.67 -2.67
CA ARG A 12 4.57 16.24 -2.80
C ARG A 12 3.82 15.74 -1.59
N ARG A 13 2.87 14.84 -1.82
CA ARG A 13 2.11 14.17 -0.76
C ARG A 13 2.61 12.74 -0.61
N THR A 14 2.96 12.36 0.60
CA THR A 14 3.40 11.00 0.91
C THR A 14 2.23 10.22 1.49
N LEU A 15 1.90 9.08 0.88
CA LEU A 15 0.90 8.14 1.37
C LEU A 15 1.61 6.94 2.01
N ASP A 16 1.46 6.79 3.32
CA ASP A 16 1.93 5.64 4.09
C ASP A 16 0.75 4.68 4.31
N VAL A 17 0.93 3.41 3.90
CA VAL A 17 -0.09 2.35 4.04
C VAL A 17 0.52 1.21 4.85
N ARG A 18 0.03 1.02 6.07
CA ARG A 18 0.48 -0.06 6.96
C ARG A 18 -0.61 -1.09 7.18
N ALA A 19 -0.34 -2.31 6.72
CA ALA A 19 -1.15 -3.48 7.00
C ALA A 19 -0.52 -4.29 8.14
N TRP A 20 -1.18 -4.35 9.28
CA TRP A 20 -0.83 -5.21 10.41
C TRP A 20 -1.57 -6.53 10.26
N TRP A 21 -0.83 -7.62 10.11
CA TRP A 21 -1.37 -8.98 10.10
C TRP A 21 -0.86 -9.73 11.33
N HIS A 22 -1.77 -10.37 12.08
CA HIS A 22 -1.43 -11.16 13.26
C HIS A 22 -1.63 -12.64 12.90
N PRO A 23 -0.55 -13.39 12.59
CA PRO A 23 -0.67 -14.82 12.33
C PRO A 23 -1.14 -15.55 13.58
N ALA A 24 -2.34 -16.10 13.56
CA ALA A 24 -2.74 -17.11 14.52
C ALA A 24 -2.33 -18.50 13.96
N GLY A 25 -1.12 -18.96 14.32
CA GLY A 25 -0.67 -20.35 14.08
C GLY A 25 0.49 -20.56 13.08
N PHE A 26 1.20 -21.68 13.26
CA PHE A 26 2.44 -22.04 12.53
C PHE A 26 2.19 -22.39 11.04
N SER A 27 1.06 -23.03 10.73
CA SER A 27 0.65 -23.35 9.35
C SER A 27 0.31 -22.10 8.53
N GLY A 28 -0.28 -21.08 9.17
CA GLY A 28 -0.55 -19.79 8.55
C GLY A 28 0.72 -19.02 8.18
N LEU A 29 1.79 -19.19 8.96
CA LEU A 29 3.08 -18.53 8.70
C LEU A 29 3.75 -19.06 7.42
N LEU A 30 3.74 -20.39 7.21
CA LEU A 30 4.34 -21.01 6.02
C LEU A 30 3.59 -20.61 4.75
N TYR A 31 2.26 -20.60 4.79
CA TYR A 31 1.42 -20.08 3.72
C TYR A 31 1.72 -18.60 3.43
N TRP A 32 1.89 -17.80 4.48
CA TRP A 32 2.21 -16.38 4.36
C TRP A 32 3.57 -16.14 3.71
N PHE A 33 4.61 -16.90 4.08
CA PHE A 33 5.92 -16.80 3.43
C PHE A 33 5.88 -17.18 1.95
N ALA A 34 5.15 -18.25 1.58
CA ALA A 34 4.99 -18.65 0.18
C ALA A 34 4.23 -17.58 -0.63
N MET A 35 3.26 -16.91 -0.02
CA MET A 35 2.44 -15.87 -0.65
C MET A 35 3.02 -14.45 -0.50
N MET A 36 4.11 -14.26 0.25
CA MET A 36 4.74 -12.96 0.49
C MET A 36 5.10 -12.20 -0.80
N PRO A 37 5.71 -12.81 -1.84
CA PRO A 37 5.96 -12.12 -3.11
C PRO A 37 4.67 -11.70 -3.83
N ALA A 38 3.61 -12.50 -3.75
CA ALA A 38 2.32 -12.17 -4.36
C ALA A 38 1.65 -10.98 -3.66
N HIS A 39 1.68 -10.94 -2.32
CA HIS A 39 1.17 -9.81 -1.55
C HIS A 39 1.94 -8.53 -1.91
N LEU A 40 3.28 -8.58 -1.88
CA LEU A 40 4.13 -7.46 -2.27
C LEU A 40 3.82 -6.96 -3.68
N PHE A 41 3.62 -7.87 -4.64
CA PHE A 41 3.30 -7.49 -6.01
C PHE A 41 1.96 -6.75 -6.13
N ILE A 42 0.91 -7.25 -5.47
CA ILE A 42 -0.42 -6.65 -5.45
C ILE A 42 -0.40 -5.28 -4.77
N PHE A 43 0.21 -5.18 -3.58
CA PHE A 43 0.28 -3.92 -2.84
C PHE A 43 1.11 -2.87 -3.59
N ARG A 44 2.23 -3.24 -4.20
CA ARG A 44 3.07 -2.30 -4.97
C ARG A 44 2.38 -1.83 -6.24
N GLY A 45 1.66 -2.73 -6.94
CA GLY A 45 0.85 -2.38 -8.10
C GLY A 45 -0.28 -1.41 -7.73
N MET A 46 -1.00 -1.69 -6.64
CA MET A 46 -2.08 -0.85 -6.14
C MET A 46 -1.57 0.53 -5.70
N ALA A 47 -0.47 0.60 -4.96
CA ALA A 47 0.15 1.87 -4.55
C ALA A 47 0.59 2.71 -5.76
N LYS A 48 1.22 2.08 -6.78
CA LYS A 48 1.60 2.76 -8.02
C LYS A 48 0.37 3.33 -8.74
N ARG A 49 -0.71 2.55 -8.83
CA ARG A 49 -1.95 2.99 -9.49
C ARG A 49 -2.58 4.17 -8.76
N ILE A 50 -2.63 4.14 -7.43
CA ILE A 50 -3.15 5.24 -6.60
C ILE A 50 -2.31 6.50 -6.84
N ALA A 51 -0.98 6.40 -6.86
CA ALA A 51 -0.10 7.54 -7.13
C ALA A 51 -0.36 8.14 -8.53
N THR A 52 -0.42 7.31 -9.57
CA THR A 52 -0.72 7.78 -10.94
C THR A 52 -2.10 8.43 -11.04
N LEU A 53 -3.11 7.85 -10.39
CA LEU A 53 -4.46 8.44 -10.36
C LEU A 53 -4.46 9.79 -9.63
N ALA A 54 -3.74 9.91 -8.51
CA ALA A 54 -3.63 11.15 -7.76
C ALA A 54 -2.92 12.25 -8.58
N GLU A 55 -1.82 11.93 -9.26
CA GLU A 55 -1.12 12.84 -10.17
C GLU A 55 -2.00 13.30 -11.34
N ASN A 56 -2.84 12.42 -11.87
CA ASN A 56 -3.78 12.76 -12.94
C ASN A 56 -4.92 13.65 -12.43
N LEU A 57 -5.45 13.38 -11.23
CA LEU A 57 -6.49 14.19 -10.62
C LEU A 57 -6.00 15.60 -10.28
N ASP A 58 -4.77 15.71 -9.75
CA ASP A 58 -4.13 17.00 -9.43
C ASP A 58 -3.92 17.84 -10.70
N ARG A 59 -3.52 17.19 -11.81
CA ARG A 59 -3.44 17.84 -13.13
C ARG A 59 -4.78 18.28 -13.71
N GLN A 60 -5.89 17.62 -13.36
CA GLN A 60 -7.24 17.99 -13.81
C GLN A 60 -7.88 19.08 -12.94
N GLN A 61 -7.42 19.24 -11.69
CA GLN A 61 -7.91 20.27 -10.77
C GLN A 61 -7.16 21.61 -10.89
N ARG A 62 -6.00 21.63 -11.56
CA ARG A 62 -5.30 22.86 -11.99
C ARG A 62 -5.88 23.41 -13.28
#